data_AF-A0ABC8BXG4-F1
#
_entry.id   AF-A0ABC8BXG4-F1
#
_cell.length_a   1.000
_cell.length_b   1.000
_cell.length_c   1.000
_cell.angle_alpha   90.00
_cell.angle_beta   90.00
_cell.angle_gamma   90.00
#
_symmetry.space_group_name_H-M   'P 1'
#
loop_
_entity.id
_entity.type
_entity.pdbx_description
1 polymer ?
#
loop_
_entity_poly.entity_id
_entity_poly.type
_entity_poly.pdbx_seq_one_letter_code
_entity_poly.pdbx_strand_id
1 'polypeptide(L)'
;MTHDAPGPSPADQLATIAAAPDLTRPASAAERVAGLGTLVVLYACLVAAMEFDLPRAAGVGVFVLGLAAFIAWNTHHIGAARRRPYTRVESAARFGGPVLMAIPGINLVFGDGPDTLAAHLVAAAVPTVAGAVHLVLRWRR
;
A
#
# COMPACT_ATOMS: atom_id res chain seq x y z
N MET A 1 -12.04 -35.04 38.16
CA MET A 1 -13.23 -34.78 37.34
C MET A 1 -13.13 -33.36 36.83
N THR A 2 -12.71 -33.19 35.58
CA THR A 2 -12.71 -31.89 34.89
C THR A 2 -14.13 -31.63 34.39
N HIS A 3 -14.79 -30.60 34.91
CA HIS A 3 -16.08 -30.15 34.38
C HIS A 3 -15.83 -29.53 32.99
N ASP A 4 -16.36 -30.18 31.95
CA ASP A 4 -16.47 -29.57 30.63
C ASP A 4 -17.37 -28.34 30.75
N ALA A 5 -16.81 -27.16 30.51
CA ALA A 5 -17.60 -25.94 30.45
C ALA A 5 -18.67 -26.11 29.35
N PRO A 6 -19.94 -25.72 29.61
CA PRO A 6 -20.98 -25.81 28.60
C PRO A 6 -20.57 -24.97 27.38
N GLY A 7 -20.58 -25.59 26.20
CA GLY A 7 -20.25 -24.92 24.94
C GLY A 7 -21.17 -23.72 24.67
N PRO A 8 -20.73 -22.76 23.83
CA PRO A 8 -21.47 -21.53 23.56
C PRO A 8 -22.88 -21.83 23.06
N SER A 9 -23.88 -21.14 23.62
CA SER A 9 -25.28 -21.35 23.27
C SER A 9 -25.55 -20.94 21.82
N PRO A 10 -26.63 -21.44 21.19
CA PRO A 10 -27.01 -21.01 19.85
C PRO A 10 -27.17 -19.49 19.71
N ALA A 11 -27.62 -18.81 20.78
CA ALA A 11 -27.71 -17.35 20.83
C ALA A 11 -26.33 -16.67 20.80
N ASP A 12 -25.35 -17.21 21.53
CA ASP A 12 -23.96 -16.72 21.53
C ASP A 12 -23.29 -16.92 20.16
N GLN A 13 -23.58 -18.06 19.52
CA GLN A 13 -23.11 -18.35 18.16
C GLN A 13 -23.74 -17.39 17.14
N LEU A 14 -25.05 -17.13 17.24
CA LEU A 14 -25.76 -16.16 16.38
C LEU A 14 -25.26 -14.73 16.60
N ALA A 15 -25.03 -14.31 17.84
CA ALA A 15 -24.45 -13.01 18.15
C ALA A 15 -23.03 -12.87 17.57
N THR A 16 -22.23 -13.94 17.64
CA THR A 16 -20.88 -13.98 17.04
C THR A 16 -20.93 -13.90 15.52
N ILE A 17 -21.89 -14.58 14.87
CA ILE A 17 -22.08 -14.54 13.41
C ILE A 17 -22.60 -13.16 12.97
N ALA A 18 -23.53 -12.56 13.71
CA ALA A 18 -24.08 -11.23 13.41
C ALA A 18 -23.03 -10.11 13.61
N ALA A 19 -22.10 -10.30 14.56
CA ALA A 19 -20.95 -9.43 14.75
C ALA A 19 -19.78 -9.76 13.81
N ALA A 20 -19.87 -10.84 13.02
CA ALA A 20 -18.80 -11.24 12.14
C ALA A 20 -18.57 -10.17 11.07
N PRO A 21 -17.31 -9.77 10.84
CA PRO A 21 -17.02 -8.76 9.84
C PRO A 21 -17.38 -9.25 8.44
N ASP A 22 -18.13 -8.44 7.69
CA ASP A 22 -18.41 -8.71 6.28
C ASP A 22 -17.12 -8.72 5.47
N LEU A 23 -16.65 -9.91 5.12
CA LEU A 23 -15.39 -10.14 4.41
C LEU A 23 -15.49 -9.85 2.90
N THR A 24 -16.67 -9.49 2.40
CA THR A 24 -16.98 -9.36 0.97
C THR A 24 -17.17 -7.92 0.50
N ARG A 25 -16.95 -6.95 1.39
CA ARG A 25 -17.17 -5.53 1.05
C ARG A 25 -16.21 -5.05 -0.04
N PRO A 26 -16.72 -4.67 -1.22
CA PRO A 26 -15.88 -4.14 -2.28
C PRO A 26 -15.32 -2.76 -1.92
N ALA A 27 -14.21 -2.41 -2.57
CA ALA A 27 -13.65 -1.08 -2.44
C ALA A 27 -14.60 -0.01 -2.97
N SER A 28 -14.82 1.03 -2.16
CA SER A 28 -15.70 2.15 -2.52
C SER A 28 -15.08 2.97 -3.66
N ALA A 29 -15.92 3.71 -4.41
CA ALA A 29 -15.44 4.62 -5.44
C ALA A 29 -14.47 5.67 -4.86
N ALA A 30 -14.77 6.21 -3.67
CA ALA A 30 -13.92 7.18 -2.99
C ALA A 30 -12.53 6.60 -2.66
N GLU A 31 -12.47 5.36 -2.20
CA GLU A 31 -11.19 4.69 -1.92
C GLU A 31 -10.37 4.46 -3.19
N ARG A 32 -11.02 4.04 -4.27
CA ARG A 32 -10.36 3.85 -5.58
C ARG A 32 -9.76 5.16 -6.07
N VAL A 33 -10.54 6.25 -6.01
CA VAL A 33 -10.08 7.59 -6.39
C VAL A 33 -8.93 8.06 -5.50
N ALA A 34 -9.03 7.91 -4.18
CA ALA A 34 -7.98 8.28 -3.26
C ALA A 34 -6.69 7.48 -3.50
N GLY A 35 -6.80 6.18 -3.76
CA GLY A 35 -5.65 5.32 -4.05
C GLY A 35 -4.98 5.66 -5.37
N LEU A 36 -5.75 5.82 -6.44
CA LEU A 36 -5.21 6.27 -7.74
C LEU A 36 -4.58 7.66 -7.63
N GLY A 37 -5.25 8.60 -6.95
CA GLY A 37 -4.72 9.94 -6.68
C GLY A 37 -3.40 9.90 -5.92
N THR A 38 -3.29 9.05 -4.90
CA THR A 38 -2.03 8.88 -4.15
C THR A 38 -0.90 8.40 -5.06
N LEU A 39 -1.17 7.43 -5.95
CA LEU A 39 -0.16 6.90 -6.88
C LEU A 39 0.27 7.93 -7.92
N VAL A 40 -0.67 8.74 -8.43
CA VAL A 40 -0.37 9.83 -9.36
C VAL A 40 0.52 10.88 -8.70
N VAL A 41 0.18 11.30 -7.48
CA VAL A 41 0.98 12.26 -6.71
C VAL A 41 2.37 11.68 -6.41
N LEU A 42 2.44 10.43 -5.96
CA LEU A 42 3.72 9.75 -5.71
C LEU A 42 4.60 9.76 -6.96
N TYR A 43 4.07 9.33 -8.10
CA TYR A 43 4.79 9.28 -9.37
C TYR A 43 5.30 10.66 -9.77
N ALA A 44 4.43 11.68 -9.75
CA ALA A 44 4.80 13.04 -10.11
C ALA A 44 5.89 13.60 -9.18
N CYS A 45 5.77 13.39 -7.87
CA CYS A 45 6.77 13.84 -6.90
C CYS A 45 8.13 13.15 -7.11
N LEU A 46 8.15 11.85 -7.39
CA LEU A 46 9.39 11.11 -7.64
C LEU A 46 10.10 11.61 -8.90
N VAL A 47 9.35 11.77 -10.00
CA VAL A 47 9.89 12.31 -11.26
C VAL A 47 10.42 13.72 -11.05
N ALA A 48 9.62 14.60 -10.44
CA ALA A 48 10.04 15.97 -10.18
C ALA A 48 11.28 16.04 -9.29
N ALA A 49 11.36 15.20 -8.26
CA ALA A 49 12.51 15.21 -7.35
C ALA A 49 13.81 14.74 -8.01
N MET A 50 13.74 13.83 -8.98
CA MET A 50 14.91 13.39 -9.75
C MET A 50 15.26 14.37 -10.89
N GLU A 51 14.28 15.00 -11.52
CA GLU A 51 14.49 15.88 -12.68
C GLU A 51 14.96 17.29 -12.30
N PHE A 52 14.46 17.85 -11.20
CA PHE A 52 14.70 19.25 -10.84
C PHE A 52 15.89 19.47 -9.89
N ASP A 53 16.79 18.49 -9.76
CA ASP A 53 17.98 18.53 -8.90
C ASP A 53 17.68 19.15 -7.51
N LEU A 54 16.65 18.61 -6.86
CA LEU A 54 16.21 19.14 -5.57
C LEU A 54 17.33 18.99 -4.53
N PRO A 55 17.41 19.90 -3.53
CA PRO A 55 18.33 19.71 -2.40
C PRO A 55 18.13 18.32 -1.78
N ARG A 56 19.21 17.62 -1.43
CA ARG A 56 19.16 16.25 -0.89
C ARG A 56 18.12 16.07 0.24
N ALA A 57 17.95 17.08 1.10
CA ALA A 57 16.94 17.07 2.17
C ALA A 57 15.50 16.96 1.62
N ALA A 58 15.19 17.63 0.52
CA ALA A 58 13.90 17.54 -0.16
C ALA A 58 13.72 16.17 -0.83
N GLY A 59 14.76 15.62 -1.48
CA GLY A 59 14.74 14.26 -2.02
C GLY A 59 14.47 13.19 -0.96
N VAL A 60 15.13 13.29 0.20
CA VAL A 60 14.86 12.45 1.38
C VAL A 60 13.42 12.62 1.86
N GLY A 61 12.90 13.86 1.89
CA GLY A 61 11.52 14.15 2.23
C GLY A 61 10.52 13.43 1.33
N VAL A 62 10.72 13.50 0.00
CA VAL A 62 9.88 12.80 -0.99
C VAL A 62 9.93 11.29 -0.77
N PHE A 63 11.12 10.72 -0.54
CA PHE A 63 11.26 9.30 -0.26
C PHE A 63 10.50 8.87 1.01
N VAL A 64 10.66 9.62 2.11
CA VAL A 64 9.96 9.34 3.39
C VAL A 64 8.45 9.45 3.24
N LEU A 65 7.96 10.48 2.54
CA LEU A 65 6.53 10.65 2.27
C LEU A 65 5.97 9.52 1.41
N GLY A 66 6.72 9.07 0.39
CA GLY A 66 6.33 7.93 -0.43
C GLY A 66 6.24 6.64 0.38
N LEU A 67 7.22 6.37 1.24
CA LEU A 67 7.19 5.20 2.13
C LEU A 67 6.02 5.29 3.12
N ALA A 68 5.79 6.47 3.70
CA ALA A 68 4.66 6.72 4.59
C ALA A 68 3.32 6.47 3.89
N ALA A 69 3.18 6.87 2.63
CA ALA A 69 1.98 6.60 1.83
C ALA A 69 1.75 5.09 1.65
N PHE A 70 2.78 4.31 1.31
CA PHE A 70 2.66 2.85 1.24
C PHE A 70 2.27 2.23 2.59
N ILE A 71 2.89 2.66 3.69
CA ILE A 71 2.58 2.17 5.03
C ILE A 71 1.13 2.54 5.42
N ALA A 72 0.68 3.75 5.08
CA ALA A 72 -0.67 4.21 5.34
C ALA A 72 -1.70 3.37 4.59
N TRP A 73 -1.49 3.11 3.29
CA TRP A 73 -2.37 2.24 2.49
C TRP A 73 -2.37 0.80 3.00
N ASN A 74 -1.19 0.27 3.35
CA ASN A 74 -1.06 -1.06 3.95
C ASN A 74 -1.83 -1.15 5.27
N THR A 75 -1.64 -0.17 6.16
CA THR A 75 -2.32 -0.11 7.46
C THR A 75 -3.82 0.06 7.28
N HIS A 76 -4.26 0.90 6.33
CA HIS A 76 -5.67 1.06 5.98
C HIS A 76 -6.29 -0.27 5.52
N HIS A 77 -5.59 -1.04 4.69
CA HIS A 77 -6.09 -2.32 4.18
C HIS A 77 -6.00 -3.50 5.15
N ILE A 78 -5.18 -3.38 6.21
CA ILE A 78 -5.16 -4.32 7.36
C ILE A 78 -6.24 -3.94 8.38
N GLY A 79 -6.29 -2.66 8.75
CA GLY A 79 -7.11 -2.12 9.84
C GLY A 79 -8.56 -1.84 9.44
N ALA A 80 -8.86 -1.83 8.14
CA ALA A 80 -10.24 -1.97 7.67
C ALA A 80 -10.73 -3.36 8.10
N ALA A 81 -11.30 -3.45 9.30
CA ALA A 81 -11.71 -4.64 10.05
C ALA A 81 -12.80 -5.49 9.36
N ARG A 82 -12.97 -5.35 8.05
CA ARG A 82 -14.00 -5.96 7.21
C ARG A 82 -13.43 -6.38 5.86
N ARG A 83 -12.13 -6.68 5.79
CA ARG A 83 -11.51 -7.21 4.59
C ARG A 83 -10.85 -8.53 4.90
N ARG A 84 -11.11 -9.51 4.03
CA ARG A 84 -10.54 -10.85 4.12
C ARG A 84 -9.03 -10.86 4.42
N PRO A 85 -8.53 -11.96 5.03
CA PRO A 85 -7.10 -12.20 5.16
C PRO A 85 -6.38 -12.07 3.81
N TYR A 86 -5.13 -11.62 3.85
CA TYR A 86 -4.28 -11.49 2.68
C TYR A 86 -3.99 -12.86 2.04
N THR A 87 -4.06 -12.94 0.71
CA THR A 87 -3.50 -14.07 -0.02
C THR A 87 -1.96 -13.98 -0.06
N ARG A 88 -1.27 -15.08 -0.40
CA ARG A 88 0.20 -15.06 -0.56
C ARG A 88 0.66 -13.99 -1.56
N VAL A 89 -0.08 -13.83 -2.66
CA VAL A 89 0.21 -12.83 -3.71
C VAL A 89 -0.05 -11.41 -3.20
N GLU A 90 -1.17 -11.17 -2.51
CA GLU A 90 -1.46 -9.85 -1.93
C GLU A 90 -0.41 -9.46 -0.87
N SER A 91 0.05 -10.44 -0.08
CA SER A 91 1.11 -10.25 0.92
C SER A 91 2.43 -9.87 0.26
N ALA A 92 2.84 -10.57 -0.80
CA ALA A 92 4.04 -10.21 -1.55
C ALA A 92 3.93 -8.81 -2.20
N ALA A 93 2.80 -8.52 -2.84
CA ALA A 93 2.56 -7.22 -3.50
C ALA A 93 2.58 -6.04 -2.51
N ARG A 94 2.15 -6.27 -1.25
CA ARG A 94 2.19 -5.29 -0.16
C ARG A 94 3.60 -4.75 0.11
N PHE A 95 4.60 -5.62 0.00
CA PHE A 95 6.00 -5.28 0.24
C PHE A 95 6.71 -4.80 -1.02
N GLY A 96 6.17 -5.12 -2.21
CA GLY A 96 6.75 -4.73 -3.50
C GLY A 96 6.99 -3.23 -3.61
N GLY A 97 5.97 -2.40 -3.37
CA GLY A 97 6.10 -0.93 -3.45
C GLY A 97 7.21 -0.36 -2.56
N PRO A 98 7.18 -0.60 -1.23
CA PRO A 98 8.24 -0.16 -0.31
C PRO A 98 9.66 -0.63 -0.67
N VAL A 99 9.82 -1.88 -1.11
CA VAL A 99 11.14 -2.41 -1.49
C VAL A 99 11.62 -1.73 -2.78
N LEU A 100 10.73 -1.58 -3.76
CA LEU A 100 11.06 -1.01 -5.06
C LEU A 100 11.25 0.51 -5.01
N MET A 101 10.84 1.18 -3.92
CA MET A 101 11.21 2.58 -3.66
C MET A 101 12.72 2.77 -3.55
N ALA A 102 13.50 1.73 -3.24
CA ALA A 102 14.96 1.80 -3.26
C ALA A 102 15.50 2.24 -4.64
N ILE A 103 14.81 1.92 -5.74
CA ILE A 103 15.25 2.26 -7.11
C ILE A 103 15.36 3.79 -7.29
N PRO A 104 14.27 4.58 -7.15
CA PRO A 104 14.40 6.03 -7.18
C PRO A 104 15.11 6.58 -5.95
N GLY A 105 15.05 5.89 -4.80
CA GLY A 105 15.71 6.30 -3.56
C GLY A 105 17.22 6.40 -3.67
N ILE A 106 17.87 5.52 -4.45
CA ILE A 106 19.32 5.59 -4.67
C ILE A 106 19.70 6.92 -5.33
N ASN A 107 18.95 7.31 -6.38
CA ASN A 107 19.18 8.58 -7.05
C ASN A 107 18.92 9.77 -6.12
N LEU A 108 17.77 9.78 -5.45
CA LEU A 108 17.35 10.90 -4.58
C LEU A 108 18.24 11.12 -3.35
N VAL A 109 18.84 10.06 -2.80
CA VAL A 109 19.63 10.13 -1.57
C VAL A 109 21.13 10.24 -1.88
N PHE A 110 21.62 9.43 -2.81
CA PHE A 110 23.05 9.31 -3.07
C PHE A 110 23.51 10.09 -4.31
N GLY A 111 22.61 10.40 -5.25
CA GLY A 111 22.93 11.12 -6.49
C GLY A 111 23.57 10.24 -7.56
N ASP A 112 23.58 8.92 -7.37
CA ASP A 112 24.22 7.96 -8.28
C ASP A 112 23.26 7.40 -9.36
N GLY A 113 22.22 8.15 -9.73
CA GLY A 113 21.21 7.70 -10.68
C GLY A 113 21.46 8.11 -12.13
N PRO A 114 20.74 7.49 -13.08
CA PRO A 114 20.85 7.82 -14.50
C PRO A 114 20.26 9.21 -14.81
N ASP A 115 21.04 10.05 -15.48
CA ASP A 115 20.78 11.48 -15.68
C ASP A 115 19.85 11.79 -16.89
N THR A 116 18.88 10.92 -17.14
CA THR A 116 17.95 11.08 -18.27
C THR A 116 16.51 11.02 -17.79
N LEU A 117 15.67 11.92 -18.32
CA LEU A 117 14.23 11.95 -18.04
C LEU A 117 13.58 10.58 -18.24
N ALA A 118 13.94 9.85 -19.30
CA ALA A 118 13.41 8.51 -19.56
C ALA A 118 13.71 7.55 -18.40
N ALA A 119 14.92 7.59 -17.85
CA ALA A 119 15.30 6.75 -16.73
C ALA A 119 14.62 7.18 -15.42
N HIS A 120 14.43 8.49 -15.20
CA HIS A 120 13.65 9.01 -14.07
C HIS A 120 12.20 8.54 -14.11
N LEU A 121 11.55 8.60 -15.27
CA LEU A 121 10.19 8.11 -15.49
C LEU A 121 10.09 6.60 -15.18
N VAL A 122 11.03 5.81 -15.70
CA VAL A 122 11.08 4.36 -15.44
C VAL A 122 11.29 4.08 -13.95
N ALA A 123 12.27 4.73 -13.32
CA ALA A 123 12.57 4.55 -11.89
C ALA A 123 11.37 4.88 -11.00
N ALA A 124 10.65 5.96 -11.28
CA ALA A 124 9.42 6.33 -10.56
C ALA A 124 8.25 5.37 -10.84
N ALA A 125 8.18 4.82 -12.06
CA ALA A 125 7.11 3.90 -12.45
C ALA A 125 7.17 2.58 -11.66
N VAL A 126 8.36 2.06 -11.36
CA VAL A 126 8.51 0.74 -10.72
C VAL A 126 7.76 0.63 -9.37
N PRO A 127 8.03 1.46 -8.35
CA PRO A 127 7.26 1.40 -7.10
C PRO A 127 5.79 1.78 -7.29
N THR A 128 5.49 2.70 -8.20
CA THR A 128 4.11 3.15 -8.50
C THR A 128 3.26 2.00 -9.05
N VAL A 129 3.79 1.23 -10.01
CA VAL A 129 3.13 0.07 -10.59
C VAL A 129 2.97 -1.04 -9.56
N ALA A 130 3.97 -1.29 -8.73
CA ALA A 130 3.84 -2.26 -7.64
C ALA A 130 2.72 -1.86 -6.65
N GLY A 131 2.63 -0.58 -6.33
CA GLY A 131 1.51 -0.01 -5.57
C GLY A 131 0.16 -0.21 -6.27
N ALA A 132 0.08 0.09 -7.57
CA ALA A 132 -1.12 -0.10 -8.38
C ALA A 132 -1.58 -1.56 -8.37
N VAL A 133 -0.66 -2.51 -8.56
CA VAL A 133 -0.96 -3.94 -8.49
C VAL A 133 -1.53 -4.30 -7.12
N HIS A 134 -0.90 -3.83 -6.03
CA HIS A 134 -1.42 -4.06 -4.67
C HIS A 134 -2.85 -3.53 -4.50
N LEU A 135 -3.09 -2.27 -4.89
CA LEU A 135 -4.41 -1.65 -4.80
C LEU A 135 -5.46 -2.42 -5.62
N VAL A 136 -5.15 -2.75 -6.88
CA VAL A 136 -6.04 -3.50 -7.77
C VAL A 136 -6.38 -4.88 -7.20
N LEU A 137 -5.41 -5.60 -6.63
CA LEU A 137 -5.66 -6.88 -5.97
C LEU A 137 -6.61 -6.74 -4.77
N ARG A 138 -6.51 -5.62 -4.03
CA ARG A 138 -7.42 -5.31 -2.93
C ARG A 138 -8.79 -4.81 -3.38
N TRP A 139 -8.92 -4.24 -4.57
CA TRP A 139 -10.18 -3.69 -5.10
C TRP A 139 -11.01 -4.64 -5.95
N ARG A 140 -10.39 -5.66 -6.57
CA ARG A 140 -11.03 -6.54 -7.57
C ARG A 140 -12.12 -7.47 -7.03
N ARG A 141 -12.43 -7.42 -5.74
CA ARG A 141 -13.42 -8.27 -5.07
C ARG A 141 -14.01 -7.46 -3.92
#